data_AF-A0A840K8I6-F1
#
_entry.id   AF-A0A840K8I6-F1
#
_cell.length_a   1.000
_cell.length_b   1.000
_cell.length_c   1.000
_cell.angle_alpha   90.00
_cell.angle_beta   90.00
_cell.angle_gamma   90.00
#
_symmetry.space_group_name_H-M   'P 1'
#
loop_
_entity.id
_entity.type
_entity.pdbx_description
1 polymer ?
#
loop_
_entity_poly.entity_id
_entity_poly.type
_entity_poly.pdbx_seq_one_letter_code
_entity_poly.pdbx_strand_id
1 'polypeptide(L)'
;MKNIQLLGLLLVVVGSFLPLVHVPIIGNWNYWKIDHYLAIACWFLSACALFGIVNGSMKIVRTFGVLLILLFIFTLIAIKFQSLEYFNFLPFKSWREAFAGVVKLRWGWVIEFFGAFLMIITKNNKTATQI
;
A
#
# COMPACT_ATOMS: atom_id res chain seq x y z
N MET A 1 -13.04 -12.08 13.60
CA MET A 1 -12.68 -11.08 14.64
C MET A 1 -12.63 -9.71 13.96
N LYS A 2 -13.71 -8.92 14.05
CA LYS A 2 -13.82 -7.64 13.32
C LYS A 2 -12.67 -6.67 13.67
N ASN A 3 -12.19 -6.70 14.92
CA ASN A 3 -11.14 -5.80 15.42
C ASN A 3 -9.81 -5.98 14.69
N ILE A 4 -9.44 -7.21 14.30
CA ILE A 4 -8.19 -7.47 13.57
C ILE A 4 -8.27 -6.94 12.13
N GLN A 5 -9.43 -7.07 11.48
CA GLN A 5 -9.67 -6.49 10.16
C GLN A 5 -9.66 -4.96 10.20
N LEU A 6 -10.25 -4.37 11.24
CA LEU A 6 -10.24 -2.93 11.45
C LEU A 6 -8.82 -2.40 11.72
N LEU A 7 -8.02 -3.14 12.49
CA LEU A 7 -6.61 -2.84 12.72
C LEU A 7 -5.82 -2.92 11.41
N GLY A 8 -6.03 -3.97 10.61
CA GLY A 8 -5.42 -4.12 9.29
C GLY A 8 -5.75 -2.97 8.35
N LEU A 9 -7.02 -2.54 8.33
CA LEU A 9 -7.44 -1.37 7.57
C LEU A 9 -6.77 -0.08 8.07
N LEU A 10 -6.71 0.12 9.39
CA LEU A 10 -6.06 1.28 9.99
C LEU A 10 -4.57 1.32 9.66
N LEU A 11 -3.90 0.17 9.67
CA LEU A 11 -2.50 0.04 9.24
C LEU A 11 -2.32 0.45 7.78
N VAL A 12 -3.20 0.03 6.87
CA VAL A 12 -3.15 0.48 5.46
C VAL A 12 -3.33 1.99 5.34
N VAL A 13 -4.34 2.55 5.98
CA VAL A 13 -4.60 3.99 5.90
C VAL A 13 -3.44 4.80 6.47
N VAL A 14 -2.96 4.44 7.66
CA VAL A 14 -1.79 5.10 8.28
C VAL A 14 -0.56 4.92 7.41
N GLY A 15 -0.33 3.72 6.90
CA GLY A 15 0.73 3.36 5.95
C GLY A 15 0.78 4.29 4.73
N SER A 16 -0.38 4.69 4.22
CA SER A 16 -0.46 5.58 3.05
C SER A 16 0.12 6.99 3.30
N PHE A 17 0.11 7.44 4.56
CA PHE A 17 0.70 8.72 4.98
C PHE A 17 2.17 8.60 5.39
N LEU A 18 2.64 7.39 5.69
CA LEU A 18 4.04 7.14 6.02
C LEU A 18 4.93 7.31 4.78
N PRO A 19 6.23 7.60 5.00
CA PRO A 19 7.17 7.65 3.90
C PRO A 19 7.32 6.24 3.31
N LEU A 20 6.92 6.09 2.06
CA LEU A 20 7.04 4.87 1.26
C LEU A 20 8.36 4.84 0.52
N VAL A 21 8.81 6.02 0.07
CA VAL A 21 9.98 6.16 -0.78
C VAL A 21 10.86 7.28 -0.26
N HIS A 22 12.16 7.08 -0.28
CA HIS A 22 13.12 8.15 -0.09
C HIS A 22 13.78 8.48 -1.42
N VAL A 23 13.50 9.68 -1.93
CA VAL A 23 14.14 10.20 -3.14
C VAL A 23 15.34 11.04 -2.71
N PRO A 24 16.56 10.73 -3.18
CA PRO A 24 17.72 11.57 -2.91
C PRO A 24 17.43 13.01 -3.36
N ILE A 25 17.88 14.01 -2.58
CA ILE A 25 17.69 15.47 -2.77
C ILE A 25 16.38 16.04 -2.18
N ILE A 26 15.23 15.38 -2.36
CA ILE A 26 13.91 15.91 -1.93
C ILE A 26 13.48 15.36 -0.58
N GLY A 27 13.95 14.16 -0.24
CA GLY A 27 13.64 13.50 1.02
C GLY A 27 12.54 12.45 0.91
N ASN A 28 11.67 12.40 1.92
CA ASN A 28 10.67 11.35 2.07
C ASN A 28 9.36 11.63 1.30
N TRP A 29 8.91 10.67 0.52
CA TRP A 29 7.68 10.71 -0.27
C TRP A 29 6.68 9.68 0.27
N ASN A 30 5.43 10.14 0.42
CA ASN A 30 4.25 9.32 0.71
C ASN A 30 3.43 9.13 -0.58
N TYR A 31 2.31 8.40 -0.51
CA TYR A 31 1.46 8.12 -1.67
C TYR A 31 1.07 9.40 -2.43
N TRP A 32 0.71 10.45 -1.69
CA TRP A 32 0.29 11.72 -2.25
C TRP A 32 1.37 12.41 -3.08
N LYS A 33 2.62 12.39 -2.63
CA LYS A 33 3.75 12.97 -3.36
C LYS A 33 4.21 12.12 -4.55
N ILE A 34 3.99 10.81 -4.48
CA ILE A 34 4.29 9.89 -5.58
C ILE A 34 3.26 10.11 -6.69
N ASP A 35 1.99 9.84 -6.40
CA ASP A 35 0.93 9.96 -7.38
C ASP A 35 -0.43 10.11 -6.67
N HIS A 36 -1.12 11.21 -6.97
CA HIS A 36 -2.39 11.53 -6.31
C HIS A 36 -3.49 10.52 -6.67
N TYR A 37 -3.48 9.97 -7.89
CA TYR A 37 -4.45 8.96 -8.33
C TYR A 37 -4.25 7.65 -7.58
N LEU A 38 -3.00 7.24 -7.35
CA LEU A 38 -2.69 6.05 -6.57
C LEU A 38 -3.11 6.20 -5.10
N ALA A 39 -2.89 7.37 -4.50
CA ALA A 39 -3.36 7.68 -3.15
C ALA A 39 -4.88 7.56 -3.03
N ILE A 40 -5.60 8.18 -3.98
CA ILE A 40 -7.07 8.14 -4.03
C ILE A 40 -7.57 6.71 -4.23
N ALA A 41 -6.94 5.92 -5.10
CA ALA A 41 -7.29 4.52 -5.31
C ALA A 41 -7.12 3.69 -4.02
N CYS A 42 -6.03 3.90 -3.27
CA CYS A 42 -5.79 3.23 -1.99
C CYS A 42 -6.88 3.58 -0.96
N TRP A 43 -7.24 4.87 -0.84
CA TRP A 43 -8.30 5.30 0.07
C TRP A 43 -9.69 4.81 -0.35
N PHE A 44 -9.97 4.75 -1.65
CA PHE A 44 -11.22 4.21 -2.17
C PHE A 44 -11.37 2.71 -1.87
N LEU A 45 -10.33 1.91 -2.16
CA LEU A 45 -10.32 0.48 -1.83
C LEU A 45 -10.43 0.25 -0.32
N SER A 46 -9.78 1.11 0.49
CA SER A 46 -9.88 1.07 1.95
C SER A 46 -11.31 1.37 2.43
N ALA A 47 -11.98 2.36 1.84
CA ALA A 47 -13.38 2.66 2.14
C ALA A 47 -14.32 1.49 1.78
N CYS A 48 -14.09 0.83 0.64
CA CYS A 48 -14.84 -0.36 0.27
C CYS A 48 -14.58 -1.55 1.22
N ALA A 49 -13.33 -1.74 1.66
CA ALA A 49 -12.98 -2.75 2.66
C ALA A 49 -13.68 -2.46 4.00
N LEU A 50 -13.72 -1.19 4.44
CA LEU A 50 -14.45 -0.76 5.63
C LEU A 50 -15.95 -1.11 5.53
N PHE A 51 -16.56 -0.83 4.38
CA PHE A 51 -17.96 -1.21 4.12
C PHE A 51 -18.17 -2.72 4.25
N GLY A 52 -17.22 -3.54 3.76
CA GLY A 52 -17.22 -4.99 3.97
C GLY A 52 -17.15 -5.39 5.44
N ILE A 53 -16.33 -4.71 6.24
CA ILE A 53 -16.17 -4.98 7.69
C ILE A 53 -17.45 -4.65 8.46
N VAL A 54 -18.04 -3.47 8.19
CA VAL A 54 -19.28 -3.01 8.85
C VAL A 54 -20.43 -3.96 8.57
N ASN A 55 -20.60 -4.37 7.31
CA ASN A 55 -21.62 -5.36 6.90
C ASN A 55 -21.29 -6.80 7.31
N GLY A 56 -20.11 -7.06 7.88
CA GLY A 56 -19.68 -8.40 8.30
C GLY A 56 -19.41 -9.37 7.14
N SER A 57 -19.25 -8.86 5.92
CA SER A 57 -19.01 -9.67 4.73
C SER A 57 -17.51 -9.92 4.54
N MET A 58 -17.01 -11.01 5.10
CA MET A 58 -15.58 -11.37 4.97
C MET A 58 -15.14 -11.61 3.53
N LYS A 59 -16.06 -12.02 2.63
CA LYS A 59 -15.75 -12.18 1.21
C LYS A 59 -15.32 -10.84 0.62
N ILE A 60 -16.09 -9.77 0.89
CA ILE A 60 -15.80 -8.41 0.43
C ILE A 60 -14.46 -7.93 1.00
N VAL A 61 -14.25 -8.07 2.32
CA VAL A 61 -12.99 -7.64 2.97
C VAL A 61 -11.78 -8.33 2.36
N ARG A 62 -11.87 -9.64 2.08
CA ARG A 62 -10.78 -10.40 1.45
C ARG A 62 -10.52 -9.97 0.01
N THR A 63 -11.56 -9.79 -0.79
CA THR A 63 -11.41 -9.32 -2.17
C THR A 63 -10.73 -7.95 -2.22
N PHE A 64 -11.18 -7.00 -1.40
CA PHE A 64 -10.56 -5.68 -1.32
C PHE A 64 -9.15 -5.71 -0.71
N GLY A 65 -8.87 -6.60 0.24
CA GLY A 65 -7.51 -6.84 0.74
C GLY A 65 -6.55 -7.34 -0.36
N VAL A 66 -7.00 -8.26 -1.22
CA VAL A 66 -6.21 -8.71 -2.38
C VAL A 66 -6.01 -7.59 -3.40
N LEU A 67 -7.06 -6.80 -3.68
CA LEU A 67 -6.97 -5.65 -4.57
C LEU A 67 -5.98 -4.60 -4.04
N LEU A 68 -5.93 -4.37 -2.73
CA LEU A 68 -4.94 -3.49 -2.09
C LEU A 68 -3.52 -4.01 -2.29
N ILE A 69 -3.27 -5.31 -2.09
CA ILE A 69 -1.95 -5.91 -2.36
C ILE A 69 -1.55 -5.72 -3.83
N LEU A 70 -2.47 -5.95 -4.77
CA LEU A 70 -2.21 -5.72 -6.19
C LEU A 70 -1.89 -4.25 -6.47
N LEU A 71 -2.63 -3.32 -5.85
CA LEU A 71 -2.38 -1.89 -5.96
C LEU A 71 -0.99 -1.52 -5.42
N PHE A 72 -0.56 -2.09 -4.29
CA PHE A 72 0.77 -1.84 -3.73
C PHE A 72 1.88 -2.33 -4.64
N ILE A 73 1.75 -3.53 -5.20
CA ILE A 73 2.69 -4.07 -6.19
C ILE A 73 2.74 -3.17 -7.43
N PHE A 74 1.58 -2.74 -7.93
CA PHE A 74 1.50 -1.81 -9.06
C PHE A 74 2.17 -0.47 -8.74
N THR A 75 1.98 0.04 -7.53
CA THR A 75 2.59 1.29 -7.07
C THR A 75 4.11 1.19 -7.04
N LEU A 76 4.68 0.07 -6.56
CA LEU A 76 6.12 -0.18 -6.59
C LEU A 76 6.70 -0.11 -8.02
N ILE A 77 5.96 -0.64 -9.00
CA ILE A 77 6.34 -0.58 -10.41
C ILE A 77 6.23 0.86 -10.93
N ALA A 78 5.13 1.54 -10.64
CA ALA A 78 4.90 2.93 -11.03
C ALA A 78 6.00 3.88 -10.50
N ILE A 79 6.43 3.70 -9.25
CA ILE A 79 7.54 4.46 -8.64
C ILE A 79 8.84 4.26 -9.42
N LYS A 80 9.15 3.02 -9.85
CA LYS A 80 10.35 2.78 -10.66
C LYS A 80 10.30 3.56 -11.97
N PHE A 81 9.18 3.53 -12.69
CA PHE A 81 9.01 4.29 -13.93
C PHE A 81 9.07 5.80 -13.68
N GLN A 82 8.36 6.29 -12.68
CA GLN A 82 8.33 7.71 -12.34
C GLN A 82 9.71 8.23 -11.90
N SER A 83 10.48 7.43 -11.17
CA SER A 83 11.85 7.81 -10.79
C SER A 83 12.78 7.96 -11.99
N LEU A 84 12.64 7.10 -13.01
CA LEU A 84 13.43 7.20 -14.25
C LEU A 84 13.08 8.46 -15.04
N GLU A 85 11.79 8.81 -15.11
CA GLU A 85 11.31 10.02 -15.77
C GLU A 85 11.70 11.29 -15.00
N TYR A 86 11.65 11.25 -13.66
CA TYR A 86 12.08 12.36 -12.81
C TYR A 86 13.54 12.72 -13.06
N PHE A 87 14.45 11.75 -13.22
CA PHE A 87 15.86 12.02 -13.48
C PHE A 87 16.17 12.34 -14.95
N ASN A 88 15.17 12.49 -15.83
CA ASN A 88 15.41 12.79 -17.24
C ASN A 88 16.08 14.18 -17.48
N PHE A 89 16.12 15.04 -16.46
CA PHE A 89 16.93 16.27 -16.47
C PHE A 89 18.45 16.00 -16.51
N LEU A 90 18.89 14.80 -16.12
CA LEU A 90 20.31 14.43 -16.17
C LEU A 90 20.67 13.92 -17.59
N PRO A 91 21.69 14.50 -18.25
CA PRO A 91 22.05 14.18 -19.63
C PRO A 91 22.60 12.75 -19.80
N PHE A 92 23.12 12.13 -18.73
CA PHE A 92 23.75 10.81 -18.79
C PHE A 92 22.82 9.69 -18.28
N LYS A 93 22.63 8.66 -19.10
CA LYS A 93 21.77 7.49 -18.78
C LYS A 93 22.24 6.70 -17.55
N SER A 94 23.55 6.56 -17.36
CA SER A 94 24.15 5.88 -16.21
C SER A 94 23.86 6.56 -14.88
N TRP A 95 23.74 7.89 -14.87
CA TRP A 95 23.40 8.64 -13.65
C TRP A 95 21.92 8.49 -13.33
N ARG A 96 21.06 8.52 -14.34
CA ARG A 96 19.62 8.24 -14.18
C ARG A 96 19.37 6.87 -13.57
N GLU A 97 20.06 5.84 -14.06
CA GLU A 97 19.96 4.48 -13.54
C GLU A 97 20.53 4.35 -12.11
N ALA A 98 21.63 5.05 -11.80
CA ALA A 98 22.19 5.07 -10.45
C ALA A 98 21.25 5.77 -9.46
N PHE A 99 20.68 6.93 -9.80
CA PHE A 99 19.77 7.67 -8.91
C PHE A 99 18.39 7.00 -8.78
N ALA A 100 17.86 6.40 -9.85
CA ALA A 100 16.67 5.55 -9.78
C ALA A 100 16.92 4.29 -8.92
N GLY A 101 18.13 3.74 -8.94
CA GLY A 101 18.55 2.65 -8.04
C GLY A 101 18.75 3.08 -6.59
N VAL A 102 19.00 4.36 -6.31
CA VAL A 102 19.17 4.94 -4.96
C VAL A 102 17.82 5.29 -4.30
N VAL A 103 16.71 5.19 -5.03
CA VAL A 103 15.37 5.33 -4.47
C VAL A 103 15.12 4.22 -3.44
N LYS A 104 15.37 4.53 -2.16
CA LYS A 104 15.25 3.55 -1.08
C LYS A 104 13.79 3.39 -0.70
N LEU A 105 13.29 2.16 -0.80
CA LEU A 105 12.02 1.78 -0.18
C LEU A 105 12.14 1.98 1.33
N ARG A 106 11.14 2.64 1.91
CA ARG A 106 11.04 2.92 3.34
C ARG A 106 10.08 1.93 4.01
N TRP A 107 10.04 1.96 5.34
CA TRP A 107 9.26 1.04 6.16
C TRP A 107 7.72 1.15 5.99
N GLY A 108 7.22 2.21 5.34
CA GLY A 108 5.78 2.36 5.05
C GLY A 108 5.18 1.17 4.31
N TRP A 109 5.94 0.57 3.38
CA TRP A 109 5.50 -0.61 2.64
C TRP A 109 5.21 -1.79 3.55
N VAL A 110 6.06 -2.03 4.55
CA VAL A 110 5.87 -3.13 5.49
C VAL A 110 4.54 -2.95 6.23
N ILE A 111 4.21 -1.73 6.63
CA ILE A 111 2.98 -1.40 7.36
C ILE A 111 1.75 -1.62 6.47
N GLU A 112 1.78 -1.19 5.20
CA GLU A 112 0.66 -1.36 4.28
C GLU A 112 0.44 -2.82 3.87
N PHE A 113 1.51 -3.51 3.45
CA PHE A 113 1.41 -4.93 3.10
C PHE A 113 0.97 -5.76 4.30
N PHE A 114 1.46 -5.46 5.51
CA PHE A 114 1.05 -6.14 6.72
C PHE A 114 -0.43 -5.87 7.05
N GLY A 115 -0.89 -4.63 6.91
CA GLY A 115 -2.30 -4.28 7.10
C GLY A 115 -3.24 -5.02 6.14
N ALA A 116 -2.89 -5.06 4.85
CA ALA A 116 -3.66 -5.79 3.84
C ALA A 116 -3.62 -7.31 4.07
N PHE A 117 -2.47 -7.85 4.48
CA PHE A 117 -2.32 -9.26 4.83
C PHE A 117 -3.21 -9.66 6.03
N LEU A 118 -3.26 -8.83 7.08
CA LEU A 118 -4.16 -9.04 8.22
C LEU A 118 -5.63 -9.07 7.78
N MET A 119 -6.04 -8.18 6.87
CA MET A 119 -7.40 -8.17 6.33
C MET A 119 -7.76 -9.47 5.60
N ILE A 120 -6.81 -10.07 4.88
CA ILE A 120 -7.01 -11.32 4.13
C ILE A 120 -7.05 -12.54 5.05
N ILE A 121 -6.07 -12.66 5.95
CA ILE A 121 -5.85 -13.86 6.77
C ILE A 121 -6.86 -14.01 7.89
N THR A 122 -7.47 -12.91 8.36
CA THR A 122 -8.46 -13.00 9.44
C THR A 122 -9.55 -14.00 9.06
N LYS A 123 -9.57 -15.14 9.76
CA LYS A 123 -10.56 -16.21 9.60
C LYS A 123 -11.73 -15.92 10.54
N ASN A 124 -12.95 -16.27 10.14
CA ASN A 124 -14.03 -16.34 11.11
C ASN A 124 -13.74 -17.52 12.02
N ASN A 125 -13.47 -17.28 13.30
CA ASN A 125 -13.38 -18.34 14.29
C ASN A 125 -14.76 -18.92 14.65
N LYS A 126 -15.71 -18.97 13.71
CA LYS A 126 -17.03 -19.58 13.93
C LYS A 126 -17.01 -21.12 13.92
N THR A 127 -15.83 -21.74 13.88
CA THR A 127 -15.66 -23.19 13.81
C THR A 127 -14.69 -23.68 14.89
N ALA A 128 -14.92 -23.29 16.15
CA ALA A 128 -14.18 -23.80 17.30
C ALA A 128 -15.09 -23.94 18.54
N THR A 129 -16.36 -24.29 18.34
CA THR A 129 -17.30 -24.61 19.44
C THR A 129 -18.40 -25.55 18.94
N GLN A 130 -18.01 -26.76 18.54
CA GLN A 130 -18.90 -27.93 18.37
C GLN A 130 -18.06 -29.18 18.65
N ILE A 131 -17.69 -29.40 19.91
CA ILE A 131 -17.38 -30.72 20.48
C ILE A 131 -18.02 -30.74 21.86
#